data_AF-A0A9Y2IJF6-F1
#
_entry.id   AF-A0A9Y2IJF6-F1
#
_cell.length_a   1.000
_cell.length_b   1.000
_cell.length_c   1.000
_cell.angle_alpha   90.00
_cell.angle_beta   90.00
_cell.angle_gamma   90.00
#
_symmetry.space_group_name_H-M   'P 1'
#
loop_
_entity.id
_entity.type
_entity.pdbx_description
1 polymer ?
#
loop_
_entity_poly.entity_id
_entity_poly.type
_entity_poly.pdbx_seq_one_letter_code
_entity_poly.pdbx_strand_id
1 'polypeptide(L)'
;MTRGEQLCEVITGLLNILRTGEHDVTWSSYRSTDDAAAELEELKRRIKRGDAQAEQRFAELCLPTGALEEIAVSSGWGLAWVELTRRIDPQ
;
A
#
# COMPACT_ATOMS: atom_id res chain seq x y z
N MET A 1 -2.84 -18.44 7.74
CA MET A 1 -2.68 -17.29 6.84
C MET A 1 -1.24 -17.30 6.34
N THR A 2 -1.07 -17.40 5.03
CA THR A 2 0.23 -17.28 4.35
C THR A 2 0.66 -15.82 4.30
N ARG A 3 1.95 -15.56 4.08
CA ARG A 3 2.46 -14.19 3.89
C ARG A 3 1.72 -13.46 2.76
N GLY A 4 1.51 -14.12 1.62
CA GLY A 4 0.77 -13.53 0.50
C GLY A 4 -0.69 -13.17 0.82
N GLU A 5 -1.39 -13.99 1.62
CA GLU A 5 -2.75 -13.66 2.09
C GLU A 5 -2.75 -12.41 2.98
N GLN A 6 -1.80 -12.32 3.91
CA GLN A 6 -1.63 -11.18 4.81
C GLN A 6 -1.34 -9.88 4.05
N LEU A 7 -0.44 -9.93 3.05
CA LEU A 7 -0.17 -8.79 2.17
C LEU A 7 -1.42 -8.38 1.39
N CYS A 8 -2.19 -9.35 0.88
CA CYS A 8 -3.43 -9.06 0.17
C CYS A 8 -4.48 -8.39 1.06
N GLU A 9 -4.56 -8.73 2.34
CA GLU A 9 -5.44 -8.05 3.30
C GLU A 9 -5.03 -6.59 3.51
N VAL A 10 -3.73 -6.33 3.71
CA VAL A 10 -3.23 -4.97 3.89
C VAL A 10 -3.43 -4.14 2.63
N ILE A 11 -3.12 -4.67 1.45
CA ILE A 11 -3.40 -4.01 0.17
C ILE A 11 -4.89 -3.71 0.03
N THR A 12 -5.77 -4.61 0.47
CA THR A 12 -7.22 -4.36 0.43
C THR A 12 -7.62 -3.20 1.36
N GLY A 13 -7.02 -3.10 2.55
CA GLY A 13 -7.21 -1.96 3.44
C GLY A 13 -6.78 -0.64 2.81
N LEU A 14 -5.59 -0.61 2.21
CA LEU A 14 -5.07 0.57 1.51
C LEU A 14 -5.96 0.97 0.32
N LEU A 15 -6.38 0.02 -0.50
CA LEU A 15 -7.29 0.27 -1.62
C LEU A 15 -8.63 0.85 -1.15
N ASN A 16 -9.16 0.39 -0.02
CA ASN A 16 -10.40 0.95 0.53
C ASN A 16 -10.23 2.42 0.92
N ILE A 17 -9.10 2.79 1.53
CA ILE A 17 -8.78 4.18 1.87
C ILE A 17 -8.61 5.02 0.60
N LEU A 18 -7.79 4.55 -0.35
CA LEU A 18 -7.54 5.28 -1.61
C LEU A 18 -8.82 5.49 -2.42
N ARG A 19 -9.81 4.59 -2.31
CA ARG A 19 -11.10 4.69 -3.01
C ARG A 19 -12.13 5.58 -2.31
N THR A 20 -11.88 6.10 -1.10
CA THR A 20 -12.84 6.99 -0.43
C THR A 20 -12.86 8.41 -1.01
N GLY A 21 -11.85 8.81 -1.78
CA GLY A 21 -11.75 10.15 -2.37
C GLY A 21 -10.37 10.43 -2.94
N GLU A 22 -10.10 11.70 -3.28
CA GLU A 22 -8.77 12.14 -3.69
C GLU A 22 -7.82 12.24 -2.48
N HIS A 23 -6.56 11.92 -2.72
CA HIS A 23 -5.48 11.95 -1.73
C HIS A 23 -4.35 12.84 -2.24
N ASP A 24 -3.61 13.46 -1.32
CA ASP A 24 -2.45 14.26 -1.66
C ASP A 24 -1.28 13.35 -2.05
N VAL A 25 -0.97 13.35 -3.35
CA VAL A 25 0.12 12.57 -3.95
C VAL A 25 1.33 13.44 -4.32
N THR A 26 1.34 14.73 -3.93
CA THR A 26 2.30 15.75 -4.40
C THR A 26 3.76 15.35 -4.17
N TRP A 27 4.04 14.68 -3.06
CA TRP A 27 5.39 14.27 -2.66
C TRP A 27 5.74 12.83 -3.05
N SER A 28 4.79 12.10 -3.62
CA SER A 28 4.96 10.70 -3.98
C SER A 28 5.44 10.52 -5.42
N SER A 29 5.80 9.29 -5.78
CA SER A 29 6.09 8.91 -7.17
C SER A 29 4.84 8.81 -8.06
N TYR A 30 3.63 8.96 -7.51
CA TYR A 30 2.37 8.82 -8.23
C TYR A 30 1.87 10.16 -8.78
N ARG A 31 1.26 10.14 -9.96
CA ARG A 31 0.67 11.34 -10.55
C ARG A 31 -0.76 11.58 -10.06
N SER A 32 -1.42 10.52 -9.61
CA SER A 32 -2.79 10.54 -9.12
C SER A 32 -3.01 9.44 -8.09
N THR A 33 -4.08 9.59 -7.29
CA THR A 33 -4.57 8.54 -6.40
C THR A 33 -4.89 7.25 -7.16
N ASP A 34 -5.44 7.37 -8.38
CA ASP A 34 -5.79 6.24 -9.23
C ASP A 34 -4.55 5.44 -9.67
N ASP A 35 -3.42 6.11 -9.93
CA ASP A 35 -2.16 5.41 -10.26
C ASP A 35 -1.69 4.55 -9.09
N ALA A 36 -1.75 5.09 -7.87
CA ALA A 36 -1.39 4.33 -6.66
C ALA A 36 -2.33 3.14 -6.45
N ALA A 37 -3.64 3.35 -6.62
CA ALA A 37 -4.62 2.28 -6.52
C ALA A 37 -4.43 1.21 -7.62
N ALA A 38 -4.06 1.61 -8.83
CA ALA A 38 -3.80 0.69 -9.93
C ALA A 38 -2.57 -0.20 -9.68
N GLU A 39 -1.45 0.36 -9.20
CA GLU A 39 -0.27 -0.42 -8.83
C GLU A 39 -0.59 -1.41 -7.70
N LEU A 40 -1.32 -0.98 -6.67
CA LEU A 40 -1.74 -1.85 -5.57
C LEU A 40 -2.65 -3.00 -6.04
N GLU A 41 -3.61 -2.73 -6.93
CA GLU A 41 -4.47 -3.78 -7.48
C GLU A 41 -3.67 -4.78 -8.33
N GLU A 42 -2.68 -4.31 -9.10
CA GLU A 42 -1.77 -5.19 -9.84
C GLU A 42 -0.94 -6.08 -8.89
N LEU A 43 -0.30 -5.48 -7.88
CA LEU A 43 0.50 -6.20 -6.89
C LEU A 43 -0.35 -7.25 -6.17
N LYS A 44 -1.57 -6.92 -5.74
CA LYS A 44 -2.51 -7.87 -5.14
C LYS A 44 -2.80 -9.05 -6.06
N ARG A 45 -3.06 -8.81 -7.35
CA ARG A 45 -3.31 -9.91 -8.32
C ARG A 45 -2.10 -10.82 -8.50
N ARG A 46 -0.89 -10.27 -8.49
CA ARG A 46 0.37 -11.02 -8.63
C ARG A 46 0.71 -11.80 -7.37
N ILE A 47 0.57 -11.19 -6.19
CA ILE A 47 0.78 -11.84 -4.89
C ILE A 47 -0.19 -13.02 -4.70
N LYS A 48 -1.46 -12.89 -5.11
CA LYS A 48 -2.42 -14.01 -5.11
C LYS A 48 -1.98 -15.22 -5.94
N ARG A 49 -1.06 -15.03 -6.90
CA ARG A 49 -0.49 -16.10 -7.75
C ARG A 49 0.85 -16.62 -7.22
N GLY A 50 1.32 -16.13 -6.06
CA GLY A 50 2.61 -16.53 -5.47
C GLY A 50 3.82 -15.82 -6.07
N ASP A 51 3.64 -14.64 -6.67
CA ASP A 51 4.75 -13.88 -7.25
C ASP A 51 5.56 -13.16 -6.16
N ALA A 52 6.73 -13.72 -5.83
CA ALA A 52 7.64 -13.17 -4.83
C ALA A 52 8.19 -11.78 -5.19
N GLN A 53 8.30 -11.43 -6.48
CA GLN A 53 8.73 -10.07 -6.86
C GLN A 53 7.64 -9.04 -6.55
N ALA A 54 6.37 -9.42 -6.66
CA ALA A 54 5.27 -8.55 -6.27
C ALA A 54 5.21 -8.37 -4.75
N GLU A 55 5.51 -9.41 -3.97
CA GLU A 55 5.64 -9.29 -2.51
C GLU A 55 6.77 -8.32 -2.12
N GLN A 56 7.94 -8.48 -2.73
CA GLN A 56 9.10 -7.60 -2.49
C GLN A 56 8.81 -6.15 -2.88
N ARG A 57 8.21 -5.93 -4.06
CA ARG A 57 7.84 -4.59 -4.53
C ARG A 57 6.84 -3.93 -3.58
N PHE A 58 5.87 -4.66 -3.07
CA PHE A 58 4.92 -4.12 -2.10
C PHE A 58 5.61 -3.77 -0.76
N ALA A 59 6.56 -4.59 -0.31
CA ALA A 59 7.35 -4.27 0.87
C ALA A 59 8.18 -2.99 0.70
N GLU A 60 8.77 -2.76 -0.47
CA GLU A 60 9.51 -1.52 -0.80
C GLU A 60 8.62 -0.29 -0.73
N LEU A 61 7.38 -0.37 -1.22
CA LEU A 61 6.39 0.72 -1.11
C LEU A 61 6.00 1.02 0.34
N CYS A 62 6.17 0.06 1.25
CA CYS A 62 5.86 0.17 2.67
C CYS A 62 7.06 0.56 3.54
N LEU A 63 8.24 0.80 2.95
CA LEU A 63 9.40 1.29 3.71
C LEU A 63 9.13 2.69 4.28
N PRO A 64 9.84 3.07 5.37
CA PRO A 64 9.85 4.45 5.84
C PRO A 64 10.25 5.39 4.71
N THR A 65 9.58 6.53 4.59
CA THR A 65 9.65 7.49 3.47
C THR A 65 9.25 6.90 2.12
N GLY A 66 8.56 5.75 2.11
CA GLY A 66 7.97 5.19 0.92
C GLY A 66 6.79 6.01 0.41
N ALA A 67 6.53 5.93 -0.89
CA ALA A 67 5.48 6.71 -1.55
C ALA A 67 4.10 6.58 -0.87
N LEU A 68 3.76 5.42 -0.32
CA LEU A 68 2.48 5.21 0.37
C LEU A 68 2.44 5.84 1.77
N GLU A 69 3.56 5.90 2.49
CA GLU A 69 3.64 6.61 3.77
C GLU A 69 3.51 8.12 3.55
N GLU A 70 4.17 8.67 2.53
CA GLU A 70 4.09 10.10 2.20
C GLU A 70 2.66 10.51 1.86
N ILE A 71 1.94 9.69 1.07
CA ILE A 71 0.51 9.92 0.79
C ILE A 71 -0.29 9.83 2.09
N ALA A 72 -0.02 8.84 2.94
CA ALA A 72 -0.74 8.66 4.20
C ALA A 72 -0.63 9.86 5.13
N VAL A 73 0.59 10.38 5.30
CA VAL A 73 0.86 11.54 6.14
C VAL A 73 0.23 12.79 5.53
N SER A 74 0.43 13.03 4.24
CA SER A 74 -0.08 14.23 3.55
C SER A 74 -1.60 14.26 3.48
N SER A 75 -2.24 13.08 3.41
CA SER A 75 -3.70 12.92 3.32
C SER A 75 -4.39 12.70 4.67
N GLY A 76 -3.65 12.79 5.79
CA GLY A 76 -4.22 12.77 7.14
C GLY A 76 -4.61 11.39 7.69
N TRP A 77 -4.19 10.29 7.06
CA TRP A 77 -4.47 8.92 7.51
C TRP A 77 -3.22 8.13 7.95
N GLY A 78 -2.15 8.82 8.31
CA GLY A 78 -0.90 8.22 8.82
C GLY A 78 -1.09 7.24 9.99
N LEU A 79 -2.07 7.45 10.87
CA LEU A 79 -2.38 6.47 11.93
C LEU A 79 -2.94 5.16 11.38
N ALA A 80 -3.81 5.22 10.36
CA ALA A 80 -4.34 4.04 9.69
C ALA A 80 -3.23 3.30 8.92
N TRP A 81 -2.28 4.05 8.34
CA TRP A 81 -1.08 3.49 7.73
C TRP A 81 -0.27 2.64 8.71
N VAL A 82 0.10 3.18 9.87
CA VAL A 82 0.88 2.46 10.90
C VAL A 82 0.16 1.17 11.35
N GLU A 83 -1.16 1.24 11.55
CA GLU A 83 -1.95 0.07 11.96
C GLU A 83 -2.01 -1.02 10.88
N LEU A 84 -2.05 -0.62 9.61
CA LEU A 84 -2.04 -1.54 8.46
C LEU A 84 -0.66 -2.17 8.26
N THR A 85 0.42 -1.39 8.30
CA THR A 85 1.77 -1.88 7.99
C THR A 85 2.40 -2.69 9.12
N ARG A 86 2.03 -2.42 10.38
CA ARG A 86 2.40 -3.28 11.54
C ARG A 86 2.02 -4.74 11.36
N ARG A 87 1.00 -5.02 10.56
CA ARG A 87 0.58 -6.38 10.25
C ARG A 87 1.58 -7.08 9.35
N ILE A 88 2.36 -6.38 8.53
CA ILE A 88 3.29 -6.99 7.57
C ILE A 88 4.65 -7.21 8.23
N ASP A 89 5.17 -6.16 8.86
CA ASP A 89 6.40 -6.14 9.63
C ASP A 89 6.18 -5.26 10.87
N PRO A 90 6.21 -5.83 12.08
CA PRO A 90 6.16 -5.04 13.29
C PRO A 90 7.50 -4.29 13.45
N GLN A 91 7.53 -3.04 12.98
CA GLN A 91 8.61 -2.08 13.22
C GLN A 91 8.70 -1.70 14.71
#